data_AF-T0ZHY2-F1
#
_entry.id   AF-T0ZHY2-F1
#
_cell.length_a   1.000
_cell.length_b   1.000
_cell.length_c   1.000
_cell.angle_alpha   90.00
_cell.angle_beta   90.00
_cell.angle_gamma   90.00
#
_symmetry.space_group_name_H-M   'P 1'
#
loop_
_entity.id
_entity.type
_entity.pdbx_description
1 polymer ?
#
loop_
_entity_poly.entity_id
_entity_poly.type
_entity_poly.pdbx_seq_one_letter_code
_entity_poly.pdbx_strand_id
1 'polypeptide(L)'
;EMREKQKHVFNIMLDSALDNNLPVSIHSRESFADVLKMVEDKGIKKAHFHFFDGSEEQAREIGKLGYYISVPPYKSQKRAKAISAMPLQQIMAETDSPIVGSSPKSVENAVMFIAGIKKLDYVNAARLTTENTKAFFNIKYKSNQLSGLGRRQ
;
A
#
# COMPACT_ATOMS: atom_id res chain seq x y z
N GLU A 1 -24.32 15.47 -5.87
CA GLU A 1 -25.06 14.29 -5.35
C GLU A 1 -24.18 13.04 -5.22
N MET A 2 -23.55 12.53 -6.29
CA MET A 2 -22.75 11.29 -6.21
C MET A 2 -21.54 11.38 -5.27
N ARG A 3 -20.82 12.51 -5.25
CA ARG A 3 -19.69 12.74 -4.34
C ARG A 3 -20.09 12.66 -2.87
N GLU A 4 -21.22 13.27 -2.51
CA GLU A 4 -21.74 13.21 -1.13
C GLU A 4 -22.18 11.80 -0.75
N LYS A 5 -22.77 11.03 -1.69
CA LYS A 5 -23.05 9.60 -1.48
C LYS A 5 -21.77 8.80 -1.23
N GLN A 6 -20.71 9.02 -2.00
CA GLN A 6 -19.42 8.36 -1.77
C GLN A 6 -18.82 8.72 -0.42
N LYS A 7 -18.85 10.00 -0.02
CA LYS A 7 -18.39 10.45 1.31
C LYS A 7 -19.20 9.82 2.43
N HIS A 8 -20.52 9.75 2.29
CA HIS A 8 -21.40 9.13 3.28
C HIS A 8 -21.08 7.65 3.47
N VAL A 9 -20.98 6.88 2.38
CA VAL A 9 -20.63 5.46 2.43
C VAL A 9 -19.21 5.25 2.99
N PHE A 10 -18.25 6.08 2.56
CA PHE A 10 -16.88 5.99 3.07
C PHE A 10 -16.83 6.23 4.58
N ASN A 11 -17.55 7.23 5.11
CA ASN A 11 -17.66 7.45 6.55
C ASN A 11 -18.19 6.23 7.31
N ILE A 12 -19.22 5.57 6.79
CA ILE A 12 -19.77 4.34 7.41
C ILE A 12 -18.72 3.23 7.43
N MET A 13 -17.93 3.08 6.36
CA MET A 13 -16.85 2.09 6.31
C MET A 13 -15.72 2.41 7.30
N LEU A 14 -15.38 3.69 7.47
CA LEU A 14 -14.40 4.13 8.47
C LEU A 14 -14.88 3.84 9.89
N ASP A 15 -16.16 4.10 10.20
CA ASP A 15 -16.77 3.78 11.49
C ASP A 15 -16.70 2.28 11.76
N SER A 16 -17.08 1.46 10.78
CA SER A 16 -16.98 0.00 10.89
C SER A 16 -15.54 -0.47 11.13
N ALA A 17 -14.55 0.13 10.45
CA ALA A 17 -13.14 -0.21 10.66
C ALA A 17 -12.66 0.13 12.08
N LEU A 18 -13.10 1.26 12.66
CA LEU A 18 -12.80 1.65 14.03
C LEU A 18 -13.42 0.67 15.03
N ASP A 19 -14.70 0.38 14.88
CA ASP A 19 -15.45 -0.52 15.78
C ASP A 19 -14.84 -1.93 15.83
N ASN A 20 -14.21 -2.36 14.72
CA ASN A 20 -13.59 -3.67 14.60
C ASN A 20 -12.06 -3.65 14.72
N ASN A 21 -11.46 -2.48 15.00
CA ASN A 21 -10.01 -2.29 15.07
C ASN A 21 -9.26 -2.85 13.83
N LEU A 22 -9.83 -2.63 12.64
CA LEU A 22 -9.30 -3.11 11.37
C LEU A 22 -8.47 -2.02 10.67
N PRO A 23 -7.40 -2.41 9.95
CA PRO A 23 -6.74 -1.50 9.03
C PRO A 23 -7.64 -1.21 7.82
N VAL A 24 -7.47 -0.03 7.21
CA VAL A 24 -8.23 0.38 6.02
C VAL A 24 -7.33 0.44 4.78
N SER A 25 -7.80 -0.16 3.69
CA SER A 25 -7.20 -0.06 2.34
C SER A 25 -8.06 0.86 1.50
N ILE A 26 -7.50 1.96 1.02
CA ILE A 26 -8.26 3.11 0.53
C ILE A 26 -7.88 3.43 -0.91
N HIS A 27 -8.89 3.59 -1.76
CA HIS A 27 -8.73 4.20 -3.07
C HIS A 27 -8.94 5.73 -2.97
N SER A 28 -8.00 6.53 -3.47
CA SER A 28 -8.03 7.99 -3.33
C SER A 28 -7.70 8.76 -4.61
N ARG A 29 -7.91 8.14 -5.78
CA ARG A 29 -7.66 8.77 -7.07
C ARG A 29 -8.57 10.00 -7.23
N GLU A 30 -7.96 11.14 -7.54
CA GLU A 30 -8.67 12.44 -7.71
C GLU A 30 -9.43 12.95 -6.47
N SER A 31 -9.31 12.27 -5.33
CA SER A 31 -10.04 12.58 -4.09
C SER A 31 -9.14 12.63 -2.85
N PHE A 32 -7.82 12.62 -3.04
CA PHE A 32 -6.82 12.52 -1.96
C PHE A 32 -7.10 13.44 -0.76
N ALA A 33 -7.30 14.74 -0.98
CA ALA A 33 -7.49 15.71 0.11
C ALA A 33 -8.75 15.44 0.94
N ASP A 34 -9.87 15.11 0.29
CA ASP A 34 -11.12 14.75 0.97
C ASP A 34 -10.92 13.46 1.78
N VAL A 35 -10.34 12.44 1.15
CA VAL A 35 -10.12 11.12 1.76
C VAL A 35 -9.20 11.24 2.96
N LEU A 36 -8.06 11.90 2.81
CA LEU A 36 -7.09 12.07 3.89
C LEU A 36 -7.72 12.79 5.08
N LYS A 37 -8.42 13.91 4.82
CA LYS A 37 -9.12 14.65 5.86
C LYS A 37 -10.12 13.76 6.61
N MET A 38 -10.94 12.99 5.90
CA MET A 38 -11.93 12.12 6.53
C MET A 38 -11.29 11.01 7.38
N VAL A 39 -10.18 10.43 6.89
CA VAL A 39 -9.40 9.41 7.63
C VAL A 39 -8.82 9.99 8.91
N GLU A 40 -8.27 11.20 8.85
CA GLU A 40 -7.71 11.91 10.00
C GLU A 40 -8.79 12.35 11.00
N ASP A 41 -9.89 12.95 10.52
CA ASP A 41 -11.02 13.38 11.34
C ASP A 41 -11.63 12.19 12.11
N LYS A 42 -11.69 11.01 11.48
CA LYS A 42 -12.15 9.77 12.12
C LYS A 42 -11.12 9.16 13.07
N GLY A 43 -9.87 9.63 13.06
CA GLY A 43 -8.82 9.14 13.95
C GLY A 43 -8.30 7.74 13.60
N ILE A 44 -8.44 7.32 12.34
CA ILE A 44 -7.95 6.03 11.84
C ILE A 44 -6.44 5.91 12.09
N LYS A 45 -6.00 4.80 12.68
CA LYS A 45 -4.58 4.61 13.04
C LYS A 45 -3.78 3.86 11.99
N LYS A 46 -4.43 3.03 11.18
CA LYS A 46 -3.80 2.18 10.17
C LYS A 46 -4.49 2.33 8.83
N ALA A 47 -3.98 3.26 8.02
CA ALA A 47 -4.45 3.47 6.66
C ALA A 47 -3.38 3.13 5.63
N HIS A 48 -3.84 2.49 4.55
CA HIS A 48 -3.06 2.16 3.37
C HIS A 48 -3.75 2.77 2.16
N PHE A 49 -3.04 3.63 1.44
CA PHE A 49 -3.49 4.19 0.17
C PHE A 49 -3.11 3.23 -0.95
N HIS A 50 -4.10 2.44 -1.36
CA HIS A 50 -4.00 1.44 -2.41
C HIS A 50 -3.82 2.11 -3.77
N PHE A 51 -2.99 1.50 -4.62
CA PHE A 51 -2.65 1.99 -5.95
C PHE A 51 -2.28 3.48 -5.90
N PHE A 52 -1.25 3.79 -5.13
CA PHE A 52 -0.91 5.19 -4.94
C PHE A 52 -0.39 5.79 -6.26
N ASP A 53 -1.10 6.83 -6.71
CA ASP A 53 -0.76 7.65 -7.88
C ASP A 53 -0.78 9.15 -7.52
N GLY A 54 -0.63 9.48 -6.23
CA GLY A 54 -0.54 10.86 -5.77
C GLY A 54 0.83 11.52 -6.05
N SER A 55 0.95 12.80 -5.72
CA SER A 55 2.20 13.55 -5.89
C SER A 55 3.25 13.19 -4.85
N GLU A 56 4.46 13.71 -5.03
CA GLU A 56 5.56 13.57 -4.07
C GLU A 56 5.23 14.23 -2.72
N GLU A 57 4.53 15.37 -2.75
CA GLU A 57 4.05 16.09 -1.57
C GLU A 57 3.02 15.27 -0.80
N GLN A 58 2.05 14.70 -1.52
CA GLN A 58 1.03 13.82 -0.94
C GLN A 58 1.66 12.57 -0.32
N ALA A 59 2.67 12.00 -0.96
CA ALA A 59 3.46 10.90 -0.39
C ALA A 59 4.18 11.31 0.91
N ARG A 60 4.84 12.47 0.94
CA ARG A 60 5.47 12.98 2.18
C ARG A 60 4.45 13.14 3.31
N GLU A 61 3.27 13.65 3.00
CA GLU A 61 2.19 13.85 3.95
C GLU A 61 1.70 12.50 4.53
N ILE A 62 1.40 11.51 3.68
CA ILE A 62 1.07 10.14 4.08
C ILE A 62 2.16 9.56 5.00
N GLY A 63 3.44 9.69 4.59
CA GLY A 63 4.57 9.17 5.33
C GLY A 63 4.68 9.76 6.74
N LYS A 64 4.53 11.08 6.88
CA LYS A 64 4.55 11.78 8.18
C LYS A 64 3.43 11.31 9.12
N LEU A 65 2.28 10.94 8.57
CA LEU A 65 1.12 10.46 9.34
C LEU A 65 1.22 8.99 9.75
N GLY A 66 2.29 8.27 9.37
CA GLY A 66 2.45 6.87 9.70
C GLY A 66 1.70 5.91 8.76
N TYR A 67 1.06 6.42 7.71
CA TYR A 67 0.29 5.64 6.75
C TYR A 67 1.14 5.00 5.66
N TYR A 68 0.55 4.06 4.93
CA TYR A 68 1.23 3.21 3.95
C TYR A 68 0.75 3.52 2.54
N ILE A 69 1.59 3.22 1.54
CA ILE A 69 1.19 3.14 0.14
C ILE A 69 1.45 1.74 -0.41
N SER A 70 0.72 1.35 -1.45
CA SER A 70 1.11 0.22 -2.30
C SER A 70 1.42 0.66 -3.72
N VAL A 71 2.33 -0.10 -4.32
CA VAL A 71 2.83 0.13 -5.67
C VAL A 71 2.40 -1.03 -6.57
N PRO A 72 1.56 -0.79 -7.59
CA PRO A 72 1.22 -1.80 -8.59
C PRO A 72 2.34 -1.92 -9.63
N PRO A 73 2.31 -2.93 -10.53
CA PRO A 73 3.29 -3.13 -11.59
C PRO A 73 3.10 -2.13 -12.76
N TYR A 74 2.80 -0.87 -12.44
CA TYR A 74 2.62 0.24 -13.37
C TYR A 74 3.63 1.34 -13.04
N LYS A 75 4.58 1.58 -13.96
CA LYS A 75 5.67 2.55 -13.75
C LYS A 75 5.28 3.91 -14.31
N SER A 76 5.48 4.96 -13.51
CA SER A 76 5.35 6.36 -13.95
C SER A 76 6.36 7.24 -13.22
N GLN A 77 6.72 8.38 -13.81
CA GLN A 77 7.65 9.33 -13.17
C GLN A 77 7.04 9.92 -11.87
N LYS A 78 5.73 10.18 -11.87
CA LYS A 78 4.99 10.63 -10.68
C LYS A 78 5.11 9.62 -9.54
N ARG A 79 4.89 8.33 -9.84
CA ARG A 79 5.02 7.25 -8.87
C ARG A 79 6.46 7.05 -8.41
N ALA A 80 7.44 7.18 -9.30
CA ALA A 80 8.85 7.12 -8.92
C ALA A 80 9.21 8.19 -7.87
N LYS A 81 8.73 9.43 -8.06
CA LYS A 81 8.90 10.52 -7.08
C LYS A 81 8.21 10.22 -5.75
N ALA A 82 6.96 9.77 -5.79
CA ALA A 82 6.22 9.35 -4.59
C ALA A 82 6.93 8.23 -3.81
N ILE A 83 7.38 7.17 -4.50
CA ILE A 83 8.15 6.07 -3.90
C ILE A 83 9.42 6.61 -3.27
N SER A 84 10.15 7.50 -3.95
CA SER A 84 11.38 8.11 -3.42
C SER A 84 11.12 8.82 -2.09
N ALA A 85 10.05 9.61 -2.02
CA ALA A 85 9.68 10.42 -0.86
C ALA A 85 9.13 9.62 0.35
N MET A 86 8.52 8.45 0.11
CA MET A 86 8.00 7.59 1.19
C MET A 86 9.11 6.90 1.97
N PRO A 87 9.04 6.78 3.31
CA PRO A 87 9.87 5.85 4.06
C PRO A 87 9.67 4.41 3.58
N LEU A 88 10.75 3.65 3.42
CA LEU A 88 10.70 2.30 2.86
C LEU A 88 9.81 1.35 3.67
N GLN A 89 9.74 1.54 4.99
CA GLN A 89 8.94 0.75 5.93
C GLN A 89 7.42 0.96 5.76
N GLN A 90 7.02 1.93 4.95
CA GLN A 90 5.62 2.28 4.67
C GLN A 90 5.21 1.96 3.23
N ILE A 91 6.05 1.23 2.48
CA ILE A 91 5.79 0.87 1.08
C ILE A 91 5.48 -0.62 0.99
N MET A 92 4.37 -0.95 0.33
CA MET A 92 3.96 -2.32 0.00
C MET A 92 3.97 -2.52 -1.51
N ALA A 93 4.05 -3.78 -1.95
CA ALA A 93 3.90 -4.17 -3.34
C ALA A 93 2.53 -4.79 -3.56
N GLU A 94 1.91 -4.52 -4.70
CA GLU A 94 0.63 -5.12 -5.09
C GLU A 94 0.60 -5.41 -6.60
N THR A 95 -0.51 -5.98 -7.06
CA THR A 95 -0.75 -6.20 -8.50
C THR A 95 -1.94 -5.45 -9.04
N ASP A 96 -2.97 -5.23 -8.20
CA ASP A 96 -4.31 -4.88 -8.64
C ASP A 96 -4.78 -5.76 -9.83
N SER A 97 -4.44 -7.05 -9.80
CA SER A 97 -4.83 -8.00 -10.85
C SER A 97 -6.34 -8.31 -10.72
N PRO A 98 -7.09 -8.34 -11.82
CA PRO A 98 -6.66 -8.30 -13.23
C PRO A 98 -6.62 -6.91 -13.88
N ILE A 99 -6.86 -5.83 -13.12
CA ILE A 99 -6.96 -4.46 -13.65
C ILE A 99 -5.62 -3.98 -14.23
N VAL A 100 -4.51 -4.24 -13.54
CA VAL A 100 -3.16 -3.82 -13.98
C VAL A 100 -2.21 -5.00 -14.11
N GLY A 101 -2.12 -5.85 -13.08
CA GLY A 101 -1.32 -7.06 -13.14
C GLY A 101 -1.99 -8.15 -13.96
N SER A 102 -1.24 -8.84 -14.82
CA SER A 102 -1.74 -10.01 -15.56
C SER A 102 -2.05 -11.21 -14.64
N SER A 103 -1.43 -11.26 -13.46
CA SER A 103 -1.69 -12.27 -12.42
C SER A 103 -1.13 -11.82 -11.07
N PRO A 104 -1.40 -12.55 -9.97
CA PRO A 104 -0.70 -12.32 -8.69
C PRO A 104 0.83 -12.35 -8.80
N LYS A 105 1.39 -13.12 -9.75
CA LYS A 105 2.84 -13.19 -9.98
C LYS A 105 3.42 -11.86 -10.49
N SER A 106 2.62 -11.00 -11.09
CA SER A 106 3.07 -9.67 -11.54
C SER A 106 3.57 -8.76 -10.42
N VAL A 107 3.38 -9.14 -9.14
CA VAL A 107 3.94 -8.42 -7.99
C VAL A 107 5.46 -8.31 -8.06
N GLU A 108 6.14 -9.26 -8.73
CA GLU A 108 7.58 -9.22 -8.99
C GLU A 108 7.98 -7.92 -9.71
N ASN A 109 7.16 -7.43 -10.64
CA ASN A 109 7.41 -6.19 -11.37
C ASN A 109 7.27 -4.94 -10.50
N ALA A 110 6.32 -4.94 -9.56
CA ALA A 110 6.18 -3.89 -8.57
C ALA A 110 7.40 -3.85 -7.63
N VAL A 111 7.82 -5.01 -7.12
CA VAL A 111 9.00 -5.13 -6.25
C VAL A 111 10.26 -4.65 -6.98
N MET A 112 10.49 -5.07 -8.23
CA MET A 112 11.62 -4.58 -9.04
C MET A 112 11.58 -3.07 -9.22
N PHE A 113 10.40 -2.48 -9.41
CA PHE A 113 10.27 -1.04 -9.53
C PHE A 113 10.65 -0.32 -8.23
N ILE A 114 10.13 -0.79 -7.09
CA ILE A 114 10.46 -0.25 -5.77
C ILE A 114 11.96 -0.37 -5.50
N ALA A 115 12.55 -1.54 -5.78
CA ALA A 115 13.98 -1.82 -5.59
C ALA A 115 14.85 -0.81 -6.36
N GLY A 116 14.52 -0.55 -7.63
CA GLY A 116 15.25 0.41 -8.46
C GLY A 116 15.21 1.84 -7.90
N ILE A 117 14.06 2.29 -7.42
CA ILE A 117 13.93 3.64 -6.84
C ILE A 117 14.64 3.74 -5.48
N LYS A 118 14.55 2.68 -4.66
CA LYS A 118 15.14 2.64 -3.31
C LYS A 118 16.59 2.19 -3.28
N LYS A 119 17.19 1.90 -4.44
CA LYS A 119 18.58 1.43 -4.59
C LYS A 119 18.87 0.18 -3.74
N LEU A 120 17.94 -0.78 -3.80
CA LEU A 120 18.03 -2.07 -3.13
C LEU A 120 18.16 -3.19 -4.17
N ASP A 121 18.72 -4.32 -3.77
CA ASP A 121 18.52 -5.56 -4.52
C ASP A 121 17.07 -6.07 -4.37
N TYR A 122 16.67 -6.94 -5.30
CA TYR A 122 15.33 -7.51 -5.36
C TYR A 122 14.94 -8.25 -4.07
N VAL A 123 15.86 -9.04 -3.49
CA VAL A 123 15.58 -9.90 -2.34
C VAL A 123 15.26 -9.05 -1.11
N ASN A 124 16.04 -8.00 -0.88
CA ASN A 124 15.81 -7.05 0.21
C ASN A 124 14.52 -6.26 0.01
N ALA A 125 14.23 -5.78 -1.21
CA ALA A 125 12.97 -5.09 -1.49
C ALA A 125 11.76 -6.01 -1.29
N ALA A 126 11.82 -7.26 -1.78
CA ALA A 126 10.78 -8.28 -1.59
C ALA A 126 10.54 -8.57 -0.11
N ARG A 127 11.62 -8.77 0.65
CA ARG A 127 11.54 -9.04 2.09
C ARG A 127 10.89 -7.88 2.84
N LEU A 128 11.38 -6.65 2.64
CA LEU A 128 10.90 -5.47 3.37
C LEU A 128 9.45 -5.13 3.02
N THR A 129 9.09 -5.14 1.73
CA THR A 129 7.69 -4.91 1.32
C THR A 129 6.76 -6.00 1.87
N THR A 130 7.20 -7.25 1.95
CA THR A 130 6.45 -8.34 2.59
C THR A 130 6.28 -8.13 4.09
N GLU A 131 7.35 -7.71 4.80
CA GLU A 131 7.30 -7.41 6.24
C GLU A 131 6.35 -6.26 6.53
N ASN A 132 6.39 -5.19 5.72
CA ASN A 132 5.47 -4.06 5.81
C ASN A 132 4.01 -4.52 5.67
N THR A 133 3.70 -5.33 4.65
CA THR A 133 2.36 -5.90 4.44
C THR A 133 1.91 -6.75 5.63
N LYS A 134 2.79 -7.61 6.15
CA LYS A 134 2.49 -8.44 7.32
C LYS A 134 2.20 -7.60 8.55
N ALA A 135 3.01 -6.56 8.80
CA ALA A 135 2.83 -5.66 9.93
C ALA A 135 1.53 -4.85 9.82
N PHE A 136 1.22 -4.36 8.62
CA PHE A 136 0.01 -3.58 8.36
C PHE A 136 -1.27 -4.41 8.58
N PHE A 137 -1.36 -5.57 7.94
CA PHE A 137 -2.53 -6.46 8.00
C PHE A 137 -2.52 -7.44 9.19
N ASN A 138 -1.51 -7.37 10.07
CA ASN A 138 -1.35 -8.28 11.21
C ASN A 138 -1.34 -9.77 10.82
N ILE A 139 -0.66 -10.11 9.71
CA ILE A 139 -0.61 -11.48 9.18
C ILE A 139 0.43 -12.30 9.96
N LYS A 140 -0.04 -13.30 10.70
CA LYS A 140 0.81 -14.30 11.37
C LYS A 140 0.96 -15.53 10.48
N TYR A 141 2.17 -15.82 10.01
CA TYR A 141 2.46 -17.11 9.37
C TYR A 141 2.82 -18.16 10.42
N LYS A 142 2.21 -19.35 10.35
CA LYS A 142 2.76 -20.54 11.04
C LYS A 142 4.04 -20.95 10.33
N SER A 143 5.14 -21.07 11.05
CA SER A 143 6.52 -21.25 10.55
C SER A 143 6.82 -22.56 9.79
N ASN A 144 5.83 -23.37 9.40
CA ASN A 144 6.06 -24.78 9.03
C ASN A 144 5.90 -25.14 7.54
N GLN A 145 5.98 -24.20 6.58
CA GLN A 145 5.84 -24.57 5.15
C GLN A 145 6.91 -24.04 4.18
N LEU A 146 8.02 -23.49 4.66
CA LEU A 146 9.11 -23.05 3.77
C LEU A 146 10.37 -23.95 3.80
N SER A 147 10.34 -25.08 4.50
CA SER A 147 11.44 -26.06 4.48
C SER A 147 11.49 -26.92 3.20
N GLY A 148 10.58 -26.74 2.24
CA GLY A 148 10.46 -27.57 1.03
C GLY A 148 11.17 -27.06 -0.23
N LEU A 149 11.78 -25.87 -0.23
CA LEU A 149 12.41 -25.29 -1.44
C LEU A 149 13.95 -25.22 -1.38
N GLY A 150 14.56 -25.88 -0.39
CA GLY A 150 16.00 -26.05 -0.32
C GLY A 150 16.45 -27.34 -1.01
N ARG A 151 17.26 -27.20 -2.06
CA ARG A 151 18.01 -28.22 -2.81
C ARG A 151 17.26 -28.92 -3.94
N ARG A 152 17.31 -28.31 -5.13
CA ARG A 152 17.67 -29.08 -6.33
C ARG A 152 19.15 -28.82 -6.59
N GLN A 153 19.96 -29.85 -6.37
CA GLN A 153 21.26 -29.99 -7.04
C GLN A 153 21.00 -30.27 -8.52
#